data_AF-A0A2R6DZR3-F1
#
_entry.id   AF-A0A2R6DZR3-F1
#
_cell.length_a   1.000
_cell.length_b   1.000
_cell.length_c   1.000
_cell.angle_alpha   90.00
_cell.angle_beta   90.00
_cell.angle_gamma   90.00
#
_symmetry.space_group_name_H-M   'P 1'
#
loop_
_entity.id
_entity.type
_entity.pdbx_description
1 polymer ?
#
loop_
_entity_poly.entity_id
_entity_poly.type
_entity_poly.pdbx_seq_one_letter_code
_entity_poly.pdbx_strand_id
1 'polypeptide(L)'
;SVLEDLLSTAGMQGPAADATPPERARRIMVAAEPSVRSAMLGAVHARWDASVRTFTDAADCCRLCAQFCTHIQNQELYGSLDPLD
;
A
#
# COMPACT_ATOMS: atom_id res chain seq x y z
N SER A 1 14.01 6.55 -9.97
CA SER A 1 14.03 6.40 -8.49
C SER A 1 12.90 5.48 -8.05
N VAL A 2 13.07 4.68 -6.98
CA VAL A 2 12.03 3.79 -6.40
C VAL A 2 10.69 4.51 -6.21
N LEU A 3 10.76 5.81 -5.88
CA LEU A 3 9.62 6.67 -5.66
C LEU A 3 8.93 7.12 -6.97
N GLU A 4 9.67 7.24 -8.07
CA GLU A 4 9.12 7.61 -9.39
C GLU A 4 8.39 6.42 -10.04
N ASP A 5 8.82 5.20 -9.76
CA ASP A 5 8.26 3.99 -10.38
C ASP A 5 6.94 3.57 -9.72
N LEU A 6 6.81 3.76 -8.40
CA LEU A 6 5.53 3.67 -7.68
C LEU A 6 4.50 4.71 -8.13
N LEU A 7 4.97 5.85 -8.67
CA LEU A 7 4.13 6.92 -9.20
C LEU A 7 3.81 6.76 -10.68
N SER A 8 4.37 5.75 -11.37
CA SER A 8 4.07 5.43 -12.76
C SER A 8 2.64 4.89 -12.88
N THR A 9 1.71 5.82 -13.00
CA THR A 9 0.27 5.68 -12.72
C THR A 9 -0.54 5.22 -13.93
N ALA A 10 0.11 4.87 -15.04
CA ALA A 10 -0.57 4.60 -16.32
C ALA A 10 -1.54 3.41 -16.24
N GLY A 11 -1.25 2.39 -15.42
CA GLY A 11 -2.13 1.23 -15.20
C GLY A 11 -3.19 1.42 -14.10
N MET A 12 -3.18 2.56 -13.39
CA MET A 12 -4.09 2.83 -12.27
C MET A 12 -5.28 3.73 -12.65
N GLN A 13 -5.41 4.08 -13.94
CA GLN A 13 -6.53 4.86 -14.47
C GLN A 13 -7.73 3.95 -14.75
N GLY A 14 -8.43 3.53 -13.71
CA GLY A 14 -9.64 2.70 -13.83
C GLY A 14 -10.23 2.30 -12.47
N PRO A 15 -11.41 1.65 -12.44
CA PRO A 15 -11.97 1.11 -11.21
C PRO A 15 -10.99 0.11 -10.59
N ALA A 16 -10.70 0.21 -9.29
CA ALA A 16 -9.73 -0.67 -8.63
C ALA A 16 -10.09 -2.17 -8.72
N ALA A 17 -11.38 -2.49 -8.95
CA ALA A 17 -11.86 -3.85 -9.20
C ALA A 17 -11.30 -4.43 -10.51
N ASP A 18 -11.04 -3.59 -11.51
CA ASP A 18 -10.59 -3.97 -12.85
C ASP A 18 -9.05 -3.92 -12.98
N ALA A 19 -8.36 -3.42 -11.96
CA ALA A 19 -6.91 -3.33 -11.94
C ALA A 19 -6.28 -4.72 -11.66
N THR A 20 -5.24 -5.05 -12.43
CA THR A 20 -4.39 -6.21 -12.13
C THR A 20 -3.46 -5.83 -10.98
N PRO A 21 -3.46 -6.58 -9.86
CA PRO A 21 -2.49 -6.38 -8.79
C PRO A 21 -1.09 -6.44 -9.36
N PRO A 22 -0.19 -5.52 -8.97
CA PRO A 22 1.21 -5.81 -9.12
C PRO A 22 1.54 -7.06 -8.28
N GLU A 23 2.43 -7.92 -8.76
CA GLU A 23 2.97 -9.06 -7.98
C GLU A 23 3.61 -8.60 -6.65
N ARG A 24 3.82 -7.29 -6.52
CA ARG A 24 4.56 -6.55 -5.49
C ARG A 24 3.68 -6.06 -4.31
N ALA A 25 2.49 -6.62 -4.21
CA ALA A 25 1.43 -6.51 -3.22
C ALA A 25 1.83 -6.15 -1.76
N ARG A 26 2.87 -6.79 -1.21
CA ARG A 26 3.34 -6.58 0.19
C ARG A 26 3.92 -5.18 0.50
N ARG A 27 4.13 -4.36 -0.52
CA ARG A 27 4.74 -3.02 -0.41
C ARG A 27 3.71 -1.89 -0.39
N ILE A 28 2.42 -2.21 -0.35
CA ILE A 28 1.34 -1.22 -0.40
C ILE A 28 0.68 -1.13 0.97
N MET A 29 0.50 0.11 1.45
CA MET A 29 -0.37 0.41 2.58
C MET A 29 -1.51 1.31 2.12
N VAL A 30 -2.73 0.97 2.52
CA VAL A 30 -3.89 1.85 2.38
C VAL A 30 -4.30 2.30 3.78
N ALA A 31 -4.20 3.61 4.01
CA ALA A 31 -4.66 4.24 5.24
C ALA A 31 -5.99 4.96 4.96
N ALA A 32 -7.03 4.67 5.73
CA ALA A 32 -8.35 5.28 5.57
C ALA A 32 -8.98 5.71 6.89
N GLU A 33 -9.91 6.67 6.87
CA GLU A 33 -10.69 7.03 8.05
C GLU A 33 -11.66 5.89 8.43
N PRO A 34 -12.05 5.73 9.72
CA PRO A 34 -12.91 4.62 10.17
C PRO A 34 -14.31 4.63 9.55
N SER A 35 -14.77 5.80 9.13
CA SER A 35 -16.06 6.01 8.45
C SER A 35 -16.07 5.48 7.01
N VAL A 36 -14.89 5.27 6.41
CA VAL A 36 -14.75 4.80 5.03
C VAL A 36 -15.01 3.28 5.01
N ARG A 37 -16.28 2.91 4.80
CA ARG A 37 -16.65 1.53 4.44
C ARG A 37 -16.69 1.42 2.93
N SER A 38 -15.68 0.77 2.37
CA SER A 38 -15.64 0.52 0.93
C SER A 38 -15.30 -0.94 0.67
N ALA A 39 -16.14 -1.60 -0.13
CA ALA A 39 -15.82 -2.92 -0.70
C ALA A 39 -14.48 -2.91 -1.44
N MET A 40 -14.06 -1.73 -1.92
CA MET A 40 -12.76 -1.50 -2.55
C MET A 40 -11.58 -1.73 -1.61
N LEU A 41 -11.68 -1.39 -0.31
CA LEU A 41 -10.59 -1.63 0.66
C LEU A 41 -10.39 -3.13 0.90
N GLY A 42 -11.48 -3.89 0.99
CA GLY A 42 -11.43 -5.34 1.09
C GLY A 42 -10.88 -5.99 -0.18
N ALA A 43 -11.28 -5.50 -1.36
CA ALA A 43 -10.76 -5.96 -2.63
C ALA A 43 -9.26 -5.68 -2.79
N VAL A 44 -8.78 -4.50 -2.37
CA VAL A 44 -7.36 -4.14 -2.42
C VAL A 44 -6.54 -5.01 -1.46
N HIS A 45 -7.01 -5.26 -0.24
CA HIS A 45 -6.32 -6.19 0.67
C HIS A 45 -6.24 -7.60 0.07
N ALA A 46 -7.35 -8.16 -0.38
CA ALA A 46 -7.42 -9.54 -0.86
C ALA A 46 -6.66 -9.76 -2.19
N ARG A 47 -6.68 -8.76 -3.08
CA ARG A 47 -6.10 -8.87 -4.42
C ARG A 47 -4.64 -8.43 -4.45
N TRP A 48 -4.27 -7.43 -3.64
CA TRP A 48 -2.95 -6.79 -3.67
C TRP A 48 -2.16 -7.00 -2.36
N ASP A 49 -2.52 -7.97 -1.51
CA ASP A 49 -1.88 -8.25 -0.19
C ASP A 49 -1.50 -6.97 0.59
N ALA A 50 -2.34 -5.95 0.46
CA ALA A 50 -2.02 -4.61 0.92
C ALA A 50 -2.28 -4.51 2.44
N SER A 51 -1.41 -3.80 3.14
CA SER A 51 -1.64 -3.44 4.55
C SER A 51 -2.74 -2.39 4.64
N VAL A 52 -3.96 -2.79 5.02
CA VAL A 52 -5.07 -1.86 5.21
C VAL A 52 -5.13 -1.45 6.67
N ARG A 53 -5.06 -0.14 6.94
CA ARG A 53 -5.06 0.43 8.29
C ARG A 53 -6.03 1.60 8.37
N THR A 54 -6.55 1.83 9.57
CA THR A 54 -7.39 2.99 9.86
C THR A 54 -6.63 4.03 10.67
N PHE A 55 -6.83 5.31 10.39
CA PHE A 55 -6.29 6.41 11.19
C PHE A 55 -7.42 7.31 11.72
N THR A 56 -7.22 7.92 12.89
CA THR A 56 -8.24 8.80 13.50
C THR A 56 -7.98 10.29 13.30
N ASP A 57 -6.73 10.67 13.03
CA ASP A 57 -6.31 12.05 12.79
C ASP A 57 -5.03 12.08 11.94
N ALA A 58 -4.59 13.29 11.59
CA ALA A 58 -3.41 13.50 10.76
C ALA A 58 -2.12 13.01 11.43
N ALA A 59 -1.99 13.13 12.76
CA ALA A 59 -0.79 12.70 13.47
C ALA A 59 -0.70 11.17 13.50
N ASP A 60 -1.82 10.49 13.68
CA ASP A 60 -1.94 9.04 13.59
C ASP A 60 -1.63 8.54 12.18
N CYS A 61 -2.17 9.20 11.14
CA CYS A 61 -1.86 8.91 9.75
C CYS A 61 -0.35 9.01 9.46
N CYS A 62 0.28 10.12 9.85
CA CYS A 62 1.74 10.30 9.71
C CYS A 62 2.54 9.21 10.43
N ARG A 63 2.10 8.80 11.62
CA ARG A 63 2.73 7.72 12.39
C ARG A 63 2.62 6.38 11.68
N LEU A 64 1.46 6.05 11.12
CA LEU A 64 1.25 4.85 10.32
C LEU A 64 2.16 4.83 9.09
N CYS A 65 2.26 5.95 8.38
CA CYS A 65 3.16 6.09 7.24
C CYS A 65 4.62 5.86 7.65
N ALA A 66 5.09 6.48 8.73
CA ALA A 66 6.45 6.30 9.23
C ALA A 66 6.73 4.84 9.60
N GLN A 67 5.82 4.19 10.34
CA GLN A 67 5.94 2.78 10.71
C GLN A 67 5.99 1.86 9.49
N PHE A 68 5.15 2.13 8.48
CA PHE A 68 5.14 1.35 7.25
C PHE A 68 6.43 1.51 6.46
N CYS A 69 6.91 2.74 6.27
CA CYS A 69 8.18 3.00 5.60
C CYS A 69 9.34 2.30 6.32
N THR A 70 9.40 2.37 7.65
CA THR A 70 10.41 1.65 8.45
C THR A 70 10.29 0.14 8.30
N HIS A 71 9.07 -0.40 8.27
CA HIS A 71 8.85 -1.82 8.05
C HIS A 71 9.39 -2.27 6.69
N ILE A 72 9.05 -1.56 5.60
CA ILE A 72 9.55 -1.87 4.26
C ILE A 72 11.08 -1.75 4.22
N GLN A 73 11.65 -0.67 4.75
CA GLN A 73 13.10 -0.49 4.80
C GLN A 73 13.81 -1.61 5.57
N ASN A 74 13.24 -2.08 6.67
CA ASN A 74 13.80 -3.22 7.42
C ASN A 74 13.67 -4.53 6.64
N GLN A 75 12.59 -4.73 5.88
CA GLN A 75 12.43 -5.91 5.03
C GLN A 75 13.41 -5.90 3.85
N GLU A 76 13.72 -4.72 3.29
CA GLU A 76 14.77 -4.55 2.27
C GLU A 76 16.17 -4.84 2.83
N LEU A 77 16.49 -4.30 4.00
CA LEU A 77 17.85 -4.39 4.57
C LEU A 77 18.14 -5.74 5.25
N TYR A 78 17.13 -6.32 5.89
CA TYR A 78 17.30 -7.46 6.80
C TYR A 78 16.31 -8.60 6.56
N GLY A 79 15.32 -8.41 5.69
CA GLY A 79 14.26 -9.37 5.43
C GLY A 79 14.44 -10.10 4.11
N SER A 80 13.33 -10.70 3.65
CA SER A 80 13.24 -11.40 2.37
C SER A 80 12.27 -10.67 1.45
N LEU A 81 12.38 -9.34 1.39
CA LEU A 81 11.61 -8.59 0.42
C LEU A 81 12.20 -8.89 -0.96
N ASP A 82 11.38 -9.44 -1.85
CA ASP A 82 11.86 -9.82 -3.18
C ASP A 82 12.40 -8.59 -3.93
N PRO A 83 13.38 -8.74 -4.84
CA PRO A 83 13.80 -7.63 -5.69
C PRO A 83 12.63 -7.08 -6.54
N LEU A 84 12.68 -5.79 -6.84
CA LEU A 84 11.81 -5.19 -7.85
C LEU A 84 12.45 -5.44 -9.22
N ASP A 85 12.03 -6.50 -9.91
CA ASP A 85 12.39 -6.72 -11.32
C ASP A 85 11.78 -5.63 -12.23
#